data_AF-A0A958XSC8-F1
#
_entry.id   AF-A0A958XSC8-F1
#
_cell.length_a   1.000
_cell.length_b   1.000
_cell.length_c   1.000
_cell.angle_alpha   90.00
_cell.angle_beta   90.00
_cell.angle_gamma   90.00
#
_symmetry.space_group_name_H-M   'P 1'
#
loop_
_entity.id
_entity.type
_entity.pdbx_description
1 polymer ?
#
loop_
_entity_poly.entity_id
_entity_poly.type
_entity_poly.pdbx_seq_one_letter_code
_entity_poly.pdbx_strand_id
1 'polypeptide(L)'
;EKTLPVPELGFEVQAHRGFNLIATSNDRDKGVHELSAALRRRFNTVVLPLPDTLEEEVAIVQNRLSALGKSLELPPEAAPLREIQRLVTIFRELRSGKTEDGREKLKVPTATLSTAEAISVIHQGQSLAVHFGDGELHAHDLAGGLQGAVVKDPGTDRVIWQEYLELVVKKREGWQDLYRACKELEP
;
A
#
# COMPACT_ATOMS: atom_id res chain seq x y z
N GLU A 1 27.95 -30.32 -9.93
CA GLU A 1 27.03 -29.49 -10.74
C GLU A 1 26.57 -28.27 -9.95
N LYS A 2 26.02 -27.24 -10.62
CA LYS A 2 25.37 -26.11 -9.95
C LYS A 2 23.89 -26.46 -9.78
N THR A 3 23.50 -26.94 -8.60
CA THR A 3 22.12 -27.24 -8.23
C THR A 3 21.56 -26.16 -7.31
N LEU A 4 20.26 -25.89 -7.42
CA LEU A 4 19.50 -25.07 -6.48
C LEU A 4 18.43 -25.96 -5.84
N PRO A 5 18.59 -26.38 -4.57
CA PRO A 5 17.54 -27.09 -3.85
C PRO A 5 16.35 -26.16 -3.59
N VAL A 6 15.14 -26.71 -3.67
CA VAL A 6 13.87 -26.05 -3.30
C VAL A 6 13.21 -26.89 -2.21
N PRO A 7 13.66 -26.76 -0.93
CA PRO A 7 13.26 -27.64 0.16
C PRO A 7 11.74 -27.71 0.36
N GLU A 8 11.04 -26.58 0.20
CA GLU A 8 9.60 -26.44 0.38
C GLU A 8 8.81 -27.30 -0.61
N LEU A 9 9.42 -27.63 -1.76
CA LEU A 9 8.82 -28.43 -2.82
C LEU A 9 9.48 -29.80 -2.98
N GLY A 10 10.48 -30.13 -2.15
CA GLY A 10 11.14 -31.43 -2.15
C GLY A 10 11.90 -31.79 -3.44
N PHE A 11 12.29 -30.81 -4.25
CA PHE A 11 13.06 -31.03 -5.48
C PHE A 11 14.29 -30.13 -5.58
N GLU A 12 15.13 -30.40 -6.57
CA GLU A 12 16.26 -29.55 -6.95
C GLU A 12 16.17 -29.13 -8.41
N VAL A 13 16.62 -27.91 -8.70
CA VAL A 13 16.75 -27.40 -10.07
C VAL A 13 18.22 -27.47 -10.48
N GLN A 14 18.48 -28.16 -11.59
CA GLN A 14 19.79 -28.19 -12.22
C GLN A 14 19.98 -26.92 -13.07
N ALA A 15 21.08 -26.18 -12.86
CA ALA A 15 21.35 -24.99 -13.65
C ALA A 15 21.80 -25.36 -15.07
N HIS A 16 21.00 -25.00 -16.08
CA HIS A 16 21.37 -25.09 -17.49
C HIS A 16 21.97 -23.78 -18.02
N ARG A 17 22.60 -23.82 -19.19
CA ARG A 17 23.11 -22.61 -19.85
C ARG A 17 21.96 -21.62 -20.08
N GLY A 18 22.12 -20.38 -19.61
CA GLY A 18 21.07 -19.34 -19.66
C GLY A 18 20.20 -19.25 -18.40
N PHE A 19 20.48 -20.05 -17.37
CA PHE A 19 19.79 -19.95 -16.08
C PHE A 19 20.01 -18.58 -15.42
N ASN A 20 18.91 -17.96 -15.00
CA ASN A 20 18.89 -16.71 -14.22
C ASN A 20 18.05 -16.93 -12.96
N LEU A 21 18.51 -16.38 -11.83
CA LEU A 21 17.77 -16.40 -10.57
C LEU A 21 17.40 -14.95 -10.20
N ILE A 22 16.09 -14.68 -10.12
CA ILE A 22 15.56 -13.42 -9.62
C ILE A 22 14.99 -13.70 -8.24
N ALA A 23 15.48 -12.98 -7.24
CA ALA A 23 15.03 -13.05 -5.87
C ALA A 23 14.62 -11.65 -5.41
N THR A 24 13.58 -11.57 -4.58
CA THR A 24 13.09 -10.32 -4.00
C THR A 24 13.25 -10.38 -2.48
N SER A 25 13.65 -9.27 -1.88
CA SER A 25 13.65 -9.08 -0.42
C SER A 25 13.02 -7.74 -0.09
N ASN A 26 12.43 -7.62 1.10
CA ASN A 26 11.97 -6.34 1.63
C ASN A 26 13.06 -5.74 2.52
N ASP A 27 13.45 -4.48 2.29
CA ASP A 27 14.53 -3.85 3.05
C ASP A 27 14.13 -3.49 4.49
N ARG A 28 12.82 -3.38 4.78
CA ARG A 28 12.30 -3.11 6.13
C ARG A 28 12.05 -4.37 6.96
N ASP A 29 11.89 -5.52 6.30
CA ASP A 29 11.68 -6.80 6.95
C ASP A 29 12.86 -7.71 6.64
N LYS A 30 13.80 -7.79 7.59
CA LYS A 30 15.02 -8.59 7.46
C LYS A 30 14.74 -10.10 7.39
N GLY A 31 13.48 -10.53 7.56
CA GLY A 31 13.11 -11.93 7.62
C GLY A 31 13.84 -12.68 8.74
N VAL A 32 13.92 -14.00 8.61
CA VAL A 32 14.59 -14.86 9.62
C VAL A 32 16.13 -14.83 9.47
N HIS A 33 16.62 -14.57 8.26
CA HIS A 33 18.05 -14.66 7.94
C HIS A 33 18.52 -13.50 7.06
N GLU A 34 19.58 -12.82 7.51
CA GLU A 34 20.26 -11.85 6.67
C GLU A 34 21.06 -12.53 5.55
N LEU A 35 21.05 -11.91 4.38
CA LEU A 35 21.77 -12.42 3.21
C LEU A 35 23.28 -12.35 3.44
N SER A 36 23.95 -13.51 3.47
CA SER A 36 25.40 -13.58 3.72
C SER A 36 26.20 -12.76 2.70
N ALA A 37 27.34 -12.20 3.14
CA ALA A 37 28.22 -11.43 2.25
C ALA A 37 28.67 -12.23 1.01
N ALA A 38 28.86 -13.54 1.17
CA ALA A 38 29.23 -14.45 0.09
C ALA A 38 28.12 -14.64 -0.96
N LEU A 39 26.85 -14.57 -0.55
CA LEU A 39 25.70 -14.61 -1.47
C LEU A 39 25.50 -13.25 -2.13
N ARG A 40 25.57 -12.16 -1.36
CA ARG A 40 25.34 -10.79 -1.84
C ARG A 40 26.27 -10.42 -3.01
N ARG A 41 27.55 -10.81 -2.95
CA ARG A 41 28.52 -10.59 -4.04
C ARG A 41 28.24 -11.38 -5.33
N ARG A 42 27.32 -12.35 -5.32
CA ARG A 42 26.96 -13.18 -6.48
C ARG A 42 25.68 -12.68 -7.18
N PHE A 43 24.99 -11.70 -6.61
CA PHE A 43 23.79 -11.10 -7.17
C PHE A 43 24.05 -9.66 -7.59
N ASN A 44 23.48 -9.28 -8.73
CA ASN A 44 23.27 -7.87 -9.05
C ASN A 44 22.04 -7.40 -8.26
N THR A 45 22.21 -6.40 -7.41
CA THR A 45 21.10 -5.84 -6.60
C THR A 45 20.54 -4.62 -7.32
N VAL A 46 19.24 -4.64 -7.57
CA VAL A 46 18.47 -3.49 -8.05
C VAL A 46 17.50 -3.11 -6.96
N VAL A 47 17.57 -1.87 -6.49
CA VAL A 47 16.59 -1.31 -5.55
C VAL A 47 15.45 -0.74 -6.39
N LEU A 48 14.22 -1.21 -6.12
CA LEU A 48 13.02 -0.68 -6.75
C LEU A 48 12.48 0.45 -5.84
N PRO A 49 12.62 1.73 -6.23
CA PRO A 49 12.07 2.82 -5.45
C PRO A 49 10.54 2.84 -5.54
N LEU A 50 9.92 3.64 -4.68
CA LEU A 50 8.52 3.99 -4.80
C LEU A 50 8.33 4.94 -5.99
N PRO A 51 7.10 5.03 -6.55
CA PRO A 51 6.82 5.96 -7.63
C PRO A 51 7.10 7.41 -7.23
N ASP A 52 7.72 8.17 -8.13
CA ASP A 52 8.22 9.51 -7.83
C ASP A 52 7.06 10.51 -7.68
N THR A 53 5.99 10.32 -8.44
CA THR A 53 4.86 11.25 -8.52
C THR A 53 3.56 10.63 -8.02
N LEU A 54 2.64 11.49 -7.56
CA LEU A 54 1.29 11.08 -7.19
C LEU A 54 0.58 10.45 -8.38
N GLU A 55 0.73 11.06 -9.56
CA GLU A 55 0.11 10.64 -10.80
C GLU A 55 0.55 9.23 -11.21
N GLU A 56 1.85 8.92 -11.09
CA GLU A 56 2.37 7.59 -11.37
C GLU A 56 1.85 6.53 -10.38
N GLU A 57 1.85 6.84 -9.09
CA GLU A 57 1.35 5.92 -8.06
C GLU A 57 -0.16 5.66 -8.23
N VAL A 58 -0.94 6.70 -8.53
CA VAL A 58 -2.38 6.58 -8.86
C VAL A 58 -2.61 5.74 -10.11
N ALA A 59 -1.82 5.95 -11.17
CA ALA A 59 -1.93 5.16 -12.40
C ALA A 59 -1.61 3.68 -12.16
N ILE A 60 -0.61 3.38 -11.33
CA ILE A 60 -0.29 2.00 -10.93
C ILE A 60 -1.47 1.37 -10.19
N VAL A 61 -2.04 2.07 -9.20
CA VAL A 61 -3.18 1.57 -8.43
C VAL A 61 -4.37 1.30 -9.34
N GLN A 62 -4.73 2.25 -10.20
CA GLN A 62 -5.85 2.12 -11.14
C GLN A 62 -5.69 0.94 -12.09
N ASN A 63 -4.51 0.78 -12.69
CA ASN A 63 -4.22 -0.33 -13.60
C ASN A 63 -4.32 -1.69 -12.90
N ARG A 64 -3.84 -1.79 -11.66
CA ARG A 64 -3.90 -3.03 -10.88
C ARG A 64 -5.33 -3.36 -10.43
N LEU A 65 -6.11 -2.36 -10.03
CA LEU A 65 -7.53 -2.54 -9.71
C LEU A 65 -8.33 -3.02 -10.92
N SER A 66 -8.10 -2.43 -12.10
CA SER A 66 -8.75 -2.90 -13.34
C SER A 66 -8.40 -4.35 -13.68
N ALA A 67 -7.16 -4.78 -13.42
CA ALA A 67 -6.75 -6.16 -13.62
C ALA A 67 -7.38 -7.13 -12.60
N LEU A 68 -7.45 -6.74 -11.33
CA LEU A 68 -8.02 -7.55 -10.24
C LEU A 68 -9.55 -7.62 -10.31
N GLY A 69 -10.22 -6.51 -10.62
CA GLY A 69 -11.68 -6.44 -10.70
C GLY A 69 -12.28 -7.42 -11.71
N LYS A 70 -11.53 -7.79 -12.76
CA LYS A 70 -11.95 -8.79 -13.75
C LYS A 70 -12.24 -10.16 -13.15
N SER A 71 -11.51 -10.61 -12.12
CA SER A 71 -11.76 -11.92 -11.53
C SER A 71 -12.95 -11.95 -10.59
N LEU A 72 -13.40 -10.79 -10.12
CA LEU A 72 -14.51 -10.64 -9.16
C LEU A 72 -15.74 -9.94 -9.76
N GLU A 73 -15.73 -9.71 -11.08
CA GLU A 73 -16.80 -9.00 -11.80
C GLU A 73 -17.11 -7.61 -11.21
N LEU A 74 -16.10 -6.95 -10.62
CA LEU A 74 -16.25 -5.62 -10.05
C LEU A 74 -16.23 -4.56 -11.16
N PRO A 75 -17.23 -3.68 -11.27
CA PRO A 75 -17.25 -2.60 -12.25
C PRO A 75 -16.03 -1.68 -12.06
N PRO A 76 -15.24 -1.38 -13.11
CA PRO A 76 -14.10 -0.46 -13.01
C PRO A 76 -14.50 0.93 -12.50
N GLU A 77 -15.70 1.37 -12.86
CA GLU A 77 -16.29 2.65 -12.46
C GLU A 77 -16.53 2.74 -10.94
N ALA A 78 -16.65 1.58 -10.26
CA ALA A 78 -16.96 1.50 -8.84
C ALA A 78 -15.83 2.02 -7.94
N ALA A 79 -14.62 2.26 -8.46
CA ALA A 79 -13.53 2.90 -7.73
C ALA A 79 -13.20 4.27 -8.37
N PRO A 80 -13.85 5.36 -7.94
CA PRO A 80 -13.64 6.68 -8.52
C PRO A 80 -12.19 7.13 -8.40
N LEU A 81 -11.66 7.78 -9.45
CA LEU A 81 -10.29 8.29 -9.47
C LEU A 81 -9.97 9.20 -8.26
N ARG A 82 -10.97 9.99 -7.84
CA ARG A 82 -10.87 10.85 -6.65
C ARG A 82 -10.50 10.06 -5.40
N GLU A 83 -11.11 8.90 -5.18
CA GLU A 83 -10.85 8.07 -4.00
C GLU A 83 -9.45 7.47 -4.01
N ILE A 84 -9.01 7.01 -5.18
CA ILE A 84 -7.65 6.51 -5.38
C ILE A 84 -6.65 7.64 -5.07
N GLN A 85 -6.87 8.84 -5.62
CA GLN A 85 -6.03 10.00 -5.36
C GLN A 85 -5.98 10.35 -3.87
N ARG A 86 -7.14 10.43 -3.20
CA ARG A 86 -7.21 10.72 -1.75
C ARG A 86 -6.37 9.74 -0.95
N LEU A 87 -6.56 8.44 -1.18
CA LEU A 87 -5.84 7.40 -0.46
C LEU A 87 -4.33 7.47 -0.71
N VAL A 88 -3.92 7.59 -1.98
CA VAL A 88 -2.50 7.65 -2.33
C VAL A 88 -1.85 8.90 -1.75
N THR A 89 -2.52 10.05 -1.77
CA THR A 89 -2.06 11.27 -1.10
C THR A 89 -1.82 11.02 0.39
N ILE A 90 -2.76 10.41 1.12
CA ILE A 90 -2.60 10.10 2.55
C ILE A 90 -1.35 9.24 2.77
N PHE A 91 -1.17 8.20 1.95
CA PHE A 91 -0.03 7.29 2.07
C PHE A 91 1.29 8.02 1.83
N ARG A 92 1.37 8.84 0.78
CA ARG A 92 2.57 9.61 0.44
C ARG A 92 2.93 10.62 1.54
N GLU A 93 1.94 11.32 2.08
CA GLU A 93 2.15 12.34 3.11
C GLU A 93 2.65 11.72 4.42
N LEU A 94 1.98 10.67 4.90
CA LEU A 94 2.38 9.97 6.11
C LEU A 94 3.74 9.28 5.96
N ARG A 95 4.01 8.68 4.79
CA ARG A 95 5.29 8.03 4.47
C ARG A 95 6.45 9.01 4.37
N SER A 96 6.21 10.21 3.82
CA SER A 96 7.23 11.26 3.67
C SER A 96 7.39 12.16 4.90
N GLY A 97 6.45 12.09 5.85
CA GLY A 97 6.48 12.91 7.07
C GLY A 97 6.18 14.39 6.81
N LYS A 98 5.46 14.70 5.72
CA LYS A 98 5.04 16.06 5.37
C LYS A 98 3.86 16.02 4.40
N THR A 99 3.09 17.09 4.32
CA THR A 99 2.06 17.23 3.28
C THR A 99 2.66 17.36 1.89
N GLU A 100 1.91 17.02 0.84
CA GLU A 100 2.39 17.09 -0.56
C GLU A 100 2.74 18.54 -0.96
N ASP A 101 2.05 19.52 -0.37
CA ASP A 101 2.35 20.95 -0.54
C ASP A 101 3.53 21.44 0.34
N GLY A 102 4.09 20.57 1.18
CA GLY A 102 5.22 20.82 2.06
C GLY A 102 4.95 21.77 3.24
N ARG A 103 3.71 22.16 3.48
CA ARG A 103 3.35 23.16 4.50
C ARG A 103 3.38 22.60 5.92
N GLU A 104 2.92 21.38 6.12
CA GLU A 104 2.82 20.75 7.45
C GLU A 104 3.84 19.62 7.55
N LYS A 105 4.57 19.57 8.68
CA LYS A 105 5.39 18.40 9.04
C LYS A 105 4.54 17.40 9.79
N LEU A 106 4.71 16.13 9.45
CA LEU A 106 3.91 15.04 9.98
C LEU A 106 4.80 14.02 10.69
N LYS A 107 4.23 13.36 11.69
CA LYS A 107 4.83 12.16 12.26
C LYS A 107 4.64 11.00 11.28
N VAL A 108 5.65 10.15 11.16
CA VAL A 108 5.62 8.98 10.27
C VAL A 108 5.18 7.77 11.08
N PRO A 109 4.10 7.08 10.72
CA PRO A 109 3.68 5.85 11.39
C PRO A 109 4.67 4.71 11.13
N THR A 110 4.58 3.66 11.93
CA THR A 110 5.41 2.45 11.73
C THR A 110 5.05 1.69 10.45
N ALA A 111 3.82 1.87 9.95
CA ALA A 111 3.34 1.30 8.70
C ALA A 111 4.23 1.66 7.50
N THR A 112 4.28 0.77 6.50
CA THR A 112 5.05 1.01 5.27
C THR A 112 4.28 1.85 4.26
N LEU A 113 2.94 1.73 4.24
CA LEU A 113 2.06 2.52 3.35
C LEU A 113 2.50 2.39 1.88
N SER A 114 2.61 1.15 1.43
CA SER A 114 3.08 0.83 0.08
C SER A 114 1.96 0.98 -0.97
N THR A 115 2.34 1.09 -2.23
CA THR A 115 1.38 1.07 -3.36
C THR A 115 0.55 -0.22 -3.40
N ALA A 116 1.12 -1.36 -2.97
CA ALA A 116 0.40 -2.63 -2.87
C ALA A 116 -0.66 -2.62 -1.76
N GLU A 117 -0.36 -1.95 -0.64
CA GLU A 117 -1.31 -1.74 0.45
C GLU A 117 -2.42 -0.78 0.01
N ALA A 118 -2.11 0.25 -0.77
CA ALA A 118 -3.10 1.14 -1.38
C ALA A 118 -4.07 0.39 -2.31
N ILE A 119 -3.54 -0.48 -3.19
CA ILE A 119 -4.37 -1.36 -4.03
C ILE A 119 -5.29 -2.22 -3.17
N SER A 120 -4.76 -2.79 -2.08
CA SER A 120 -5.53 -3.68 -1.20
C SER A 120 -6.68 -2.94 -0.51
N VAL A 121 -6.45 -1.72 -0.01
CA VAL A 121 -7.49 -0.92 0.65
C VAL A 121 -8.57 -0.52 -0.36
N ILE A 122 -8.21 0.00 -1.53
CA ILE A 122 -9.21 0.37 -2.54
C ILE A 122 -9.99 -0.86 -3.02
N HIS A 123 -9.32 -1.99 -3.26
CA HIS A 123 -9.97 -3.22 -3.70
C HIS A 123 -10.99 -3.75 -2.67
N GLN A 124 -10.64 -3.70 -1.38
CA GLN A 124 -11.55 -4.08 -0.30
C GLN A 124 -12.74 -3.13 -0.21
N GLY A 125 -12.49 -1.81 -0.27
CA GLY A 125 -13.56 -0.81 -0.28
C GLY A 125 -14.48 -0.97 -1.49
N GLN A 126 -13.93 -1.21 -2.67
CA GLN A 126 -14.71 -1.42 -3.90
C GLN A 126 -15.59 -2.67 -3.78
N SER A 127 -15.04 -3.76 -3.22
CA SER A 127 -15.81 -4.97 -2.97
C SER A 127 -16.95 -4.74 -1.96
N LEU A 128 -16.69 -3.96 -0.90
CA LEU A 128 -17.72 -3.59 0.07
C LEU A 128 -18.84 -2.77 -0.59
N ALA A 129 -18.49 -1.74 -1.35
CA ALA A 129 -19.45 -0.89 -2.04
C ALA A 129 -20.30 -1.67 -3.05
N VAL A 130 -19.70 -2.57 -3.83
CA VAL A 130 -20.41 -3.35 -4.86
C VAL A 130 -21.33 -4.41 -4.27
N HIS A 131 -20.92 -5.09 -3.19
CA HIS A 131 -21.70 -6.21 -2.65
C HIS A 131 -22.63 -5.81 -1.49
N PHE A 132 -22.31 -4.74 -0.77
CA PHE A 132 -23.01 -4.34 0.46
C PHE A 132 -23.44 -2.88 0.48
N GLY A 133 -23.00 -2.07 -0.49
CA GLY A 133 -23.32 -0.65 -0.63
C GLY A 133 -24.24 -0.36 -1.82
N ASP A 134 -24.07 0.81 -2.40
CA ASP A 134 -24.84 1.32 -3.55
C ASP A 134 -24.14 1.08 -4.89
N GLY A 135 -23.02 0.37 -4.91
CA GLY A 135 -22.23 0.09 -6.11
C GLY A 135 -21.09 1.07 -6.38
N GLU A 136 -20.99 2.17 -5.63
CA GLU A 136 -19.91 3.16 -5.77
C GLU A 136 -19.08 3.25 -4.49
N LEU A 137 -17.75 3.27 -4.63
CA LEU A 137 -16.85 3.42 -3.50
C LEU A 137 -16.98 4.82 -2.90
N HIS A 138 -17.36 4.87 -1.62
CA HIS A 138 -17.41 6.10 -0.83
C HIS A 138 -16.35 6.13 0.27
N ALA A 139 -16.22 7.30 0.90
CA ALA A 139 -15.27 7.49 1.99
C ALA A 139 -15.51 6.54 3.19
N HIS A 140 -16.77 6.17 3.44
CA HIS A 140 -17.14 5.20 4.48
C HIS A 140 -16.53 3.81 4.22
N ASP A 141 -16.52 3.36 2.97
CA ASP A 141 -15.97 2.06 2.58
C ASP A 141 -14.44 2.02 2.70
N LEU A 142 -13.80 3.20 2.68
CA LEU A 142 -12.34 3.34 2.82
C LEU A 142 -11.88 3.54 4.25
N ALA A 143 -12.70 4.14 5.12
CA ALA A 143 -12.26 4.57 6.44
C ALA A 143 -11.65 3.43 7.26
N GLY A 144 -12.32 2.26 7.29
CA GLY A 144 -11.83 1.09 8.01
C GLY A 144 -10.52 0.54 7.44
N GLY A 145 -10.42 0.47 6.11
CA GLY A 145 -9.21 0.01 5.42
C GLY A 145 -8.03 0.97 5.60
N LEU A 146 -8.27 2.29 5.56
CA LEU A 146 -7.27 3.32 5.83
C LEU A 146 -6.75 3.20 7.26
N GLN A 147 -7.63 3.11 8.25
CA GLN A 147 -7.23 2.97 9.65
C GLN A 147 -6.42 1.68 9.86
N GLY A 148 -6.85 0.55 9.30
CA GLY A 148 -6.12 -0.72 9.39
C GLY A 148 -4.78 -0.72 8.63
N ALA A 149 -4.64 0.09 7.59
CA ALA A 149 -3.38 0.28 6.88
C ALA A 149 -2.40 1.17 7.65
N VAL A 150 -2.89 2.27 8.24
CA VAL A 150 -2.06 3.25 8.94
C VAL A 150 -1.70 2.80 10.35
N VAL A 151 -2.65 2.24 11.10
CA VAL A 151 -2.50 1.91 12.52
C VAL A 151 -2.06 0.44 12.67
N LYS A 152 -0.75 0.19 12.68
CA LYS A 152 -0.18 -1.14 12.99
C LYS A 152 0.19 -1.27 14.48
N ASP A 153 0.62 -0.17 15.10
CA ASP A 153 0.80 -0.01 16.54
C ASP A 153 -0.38 0.81 17.14
N PRO A 154 -1.29 0.18 17.93
CA PRO A 154 -2.44 0.87 18.51
C PRO A 154 -2.11 2.02 19.47
N GLY A 155 -0.89 2.09 19.98
CA GLY A 155 -0.42 3.18 20.84
C GLY A 155 0.11 4.33 20.01
N THR A 156 1.22 4.10 19.29
CA THR A 156 1.93 5.19 18.60
C THR A 156 1.24 5.62 17.31
N ASP A 157 0.90 4.67 16.43
CA ASP A 157 0.35 4.99 15.12
C ASP A 157 -1.06 5.57 15.21
N ARG A 158 -1.82 5.17 16.24
CA ARG A 158 -3.15 5.74 16.48
C ARG A 158 -3.08 7.24 16.74
N VAL A 159 -2.16 7.68 17.58
CA VAL A 159 -1.98 9.11 17.86
C VAL A 159 -1.56 9.87 16.60
N ILE A 160 -0.65 9.29 15.81
CA ILE A 160 -0.20 9.86 14.52
C ILE A 160 -1.37 10.00 13.55
N TRP A 161 -2.21 8.98 13.44
CA TRP A 161 -3.38 8.98 12.58
C TRP A 161 -4.39 10.05 12.97
N GLN A 162 -4.70 10.16 14.27
CA GLN A 162 -5.62 11.17 14.79
C GLN A 162 -5.11 12.59 14.55
N GLU A 163 -3.82 12.83 14.79
CA GLU A 163 -3.19 14.11 14.53
C GLU A 163 -3.27 14.49 13.05
N TYR A 164 -3.02 13.54 12.14
CA TYR A 164 -3.16 13.75 10.70
C TYR A 164 -4.61 14.07 10.30
N LEU A 165 -5.60 13.36 10.86
CA LEU A 165 -7.01 13.63 10.60
C LEU A 165 -7.40 15.06 11.02
N GLU A 166 -6.99 15.50 12.21
CA GLU A 166 -7.36 16.82 12.75
C GLU A 166 -6.60 17.98 12.09
N LEU A 167 -5.33 17.79 11.78
CA LEU A 167 -4.48 18.87 11.26
C LEU A 167 -4.54 19.01 9.74
N VAL A 168 -4.69 17.89 9.01
CA VAL A 168 -4.63 17.85 7.55
C VAL A 168 -6.02 17.60 6.96
N VAL A 169 -6.60 16.42 7.21
CA VAL A 169 -7.84 15.97 6.54
C VAL A 169 -9.00 16.92 6.82
N LYS A 170 -9.20 17.31 8.08
CA LYS A 170 -10.28 18.22 8.51
C LYS A 170 -10.25 19.58 7.81
N LYS A 171 -9.06 20.11 7.52
CA LYS A 171 -8.85 21.44 6.93
C LYS A 171 -8.82 21.40 5.40
N ARG A 172 -8.67 20.22 4.80
CA ARG A 172 -8.58 20.05 3.35
C ARG A 172 -9.97 20.15 2.72
N GLU A 173 -10.10 20.99 1.70
CA GLU A 173 -11.36 21.19 0.98
C GLU A 173 -11.80 19.90 0.28
N GLY A 174 -13.07 19.52 0.42
CA GLY A 174 -13.63 18.32 -0.20
C GLY A 174 -13.25 17.00 0.48
N TRP A 175 -12.75 17.03 1.72
CA TRP A 175 -12.37 15.85 2.50
C TRP A 175 -13.21 15.67 3.77
N GLN A 176 -14.28 16.45 3.92
CA GLN A 176 -15.13 16.46 5.12
C GLN A 176 -15.90 15.15 5.30
N ASP A 177 -16.29 14.50 4.21
CA ASP A 177 -16.88 13.16 4.18
C ASP A 177 -15.91 12.10 4.73
N LEU A 178 -14.66 12.12 4.26
CA LEU A 178 -13.61 11.20 4.71
C LEU A 178 -13.22 11.45 6.16
N TYR A 179 -13.10 12.71 6.57
CA TYR A 179 -12.86 13.06 7.98
C TYR A 179 -13.97 12.48 8.87
N ARG A 180 -15.25 12.66 8.53
CA ARG A 180 -16.37 12.12 9.32
C ARG A 180 -16.33 10.59 9.38
N ALA A 181 -16.17 9.94 8.23
CA ALA A 181 -16.11 8.48 8.16
C ALA A 181 -14.98 7.89 9.03
N CYS A 182 -13.80 8.51 9.02
CA CYS A 182 -12.68 8.07 9.87
C CYS A 182 -12.93 8.37 11.37
N LYS A 183 -13.60 9.47 11.71
CA LYS A 183 -13.92 9.82 13.11
C LYS A 183 -14.98 8.91 13.72
N GLU A 184 -15.90 8.39 12.93
CA GLU A 184 -16.94 7.46 13.40
C GLU A 184 -16.38 6.10 13.86
N LEU A 185 -15.18 5.74 13.40
CA LEU A 185 -14.47 4.53 13.80
C LEU A 185 -13.68 4.69 15.10
N GLU A 186 -13.63 5.90 15.67
CA GLU A 186 -13.00 6.15 16.96
C GLU A 186 -13.96 5.72 18.09
N PRO A 187 -13.56 4.77 18.97
CA PRO A 187 -14.29 4.47 20.20
C PRO A 187 -14.30 5.62 21.20
#